data_AF-A0A916JA75-F1
#
_entry.id   AF-A0A916JA75-F1
#
_cell.length_a   1.000
_cell.length_b   1.000
_cell.length_c   1.000
_cell.angle_alpha   90.00
_cell.angle_beta   90.00
_cell.angle_gamma   90.00
#
_symmetry.space_group_name_H-M   'P 1'
#
loop_
_entity.id
_entity.type
_entity.pdbx_description
1 polymer ?
#
loop_
_entity_poly.entity_id
_entity_poly.type
_entity_poly.pdbx_seq_one_letter_code
_entity_poly.pdbx_strand_id
1 'polypeptide(L)'
;MPESELELRVPDISPRVFLLIKKAGIDISAKIQAHSNGIQSGINWNYKSCKNLSNIDNAFPDLEIWFQKTAKTLNDYLYKSLQNEYQFVISEQSQAETITENEYRFTIDREPAFYLKPLVQSGVNL
;
A
#
# COMPACT_ATOMS: atom_id res chain seq x y z
N MET A 1 -7.81 12.92 -11.59
CA MET A 1 -6.95 12.35 -10.54
C MET A 1 -7.51 10.99 -10.20
N PRO A 2 -6.71 9.91 -10.12
CA PRO A 2 -7.25 8.65 -9.64
C PRO A 2 -7.67 8.87 -8.19
N GLU A 3 -8.91 8.50 -7.86
CA GLU A 3 -9.37 8.41 -6.48
C GLU A 3 -8.44 7.45 -5.75
N SER A 4 -7.98 7.82 -4.55
CA SER A 4 -7.13 6.96 -3.76
C SER A 4 -7.93 5.69 -3.44
N GLU A 5 -7.49 4.53 -3.97
CA GLU A 5 -8.15 3.23 -3.75
C GLU A 5 -8.26 2.83 -2.27
N LEU A 6 -7.52 3.52 -1.40
CA LEU A 6 -7.48 3.30 0.04
C LEU A 6 -8.17 4.44 0.80
N GLU A 7 -9.45 4.24 1.12
CA GLU A 7 -10.20 5.16 1.98
C GLU A 7 -9.84 4.95 3.46
N LEU A 8 -8.86 5.69 3.94
CA LEU A 8 -8.57 5.77 5.37
C LEU A 8 -9.54 6.75 6.04
N ARG A 9 -10.35 6.25 6.98
CA ARG A 9 -11.25 7.10 7.75
C ARG A 9 -10.45 7.96 8.73
N VAL A 10 -10.80 9.24 8.81
CA VAL A 10 -10.32 10.13 9.87
C VAL A 10 -10.78 9.57 11.22
N PRO A 11 -9.93 9.60 12.28
CA PRO A 11 -10.35 9.15 13.59
C PRO A 11 -11.55 9.97 14.09
N ASP A 12 -12.58 9.28 14.58
CA ASP A 12 -13.71 9.90 15.28
C ASP A 12 -13.30 10.24 16.72
N ILE A 13 -12.30 11.11 16.83
CA ILE A 13 -11.66 11.49 18.08
C ILE A 13 -11.64 13.00 18.11
N SER A 14 -11.98 13.56 19.26
CA SER A 14 -12.02 15.01 19.42
C SER A 14 -10.66 15.62 19.01
N PRO A 15 -10.64 16.65 18.15
CA PRO A 15 -9.42 17.41 17.82
C PRO A 15 -8.68 17.94 19.06
N ARG A 16 -9.40 18.09 20.18
CA ARG A 16 -8.85 18.47 21.47
C ARG A 16 -7.86 17.45 22.03
N VAL A 17 -8.04 16.15 21.75
CA VAL A 17 -7.11 15.09 22.17
C VAL A 17 -5.76 15.30 21.49
N PHE A 18 -5.74 15.57 20.18
CA PHE A 18 -4.50 15.89 19.46
C PHE A 18 -3.83 17.18 19.96
N LEU A 19 -4.63 18.19 20.32
CA LEU A 19 -4.12 19.41 20.95
C LEU A 19 -3.52 19.13 22.33
N LEU A 20 -4.13 18.27 23.14
CA LEU A 20 -3.62 17.86 24.45
C LEU A 20 -2.34 17.03 24.31
N ILE A 21 -2.26 16.12 23.35
CA ILE A 21 -1.03 15.38 23.05
C ILE A 21 0.12 16.36 22.75
N LYS A 22 -0.14 17.34 21.88
CA LYS A 22 0.86 18.35 21.50
C LYS A 22 1.23 19.32 22.62
N LYS A 23 0.28 19.71 23.48
CA LYS A 23 0.48 20.79 24.47
C LYS A 23 0.78 20.30 25.89
N ALA A 24 0.23 19.17 26.30
CA ALA A 24 0.30 18.67 27.67
C ALA A 24 1.50 17.75 27.93
N GLY A 25 2.41 17.59 26.95
CA GLY A 25 3.59 16.74 27.09
C GLY A 25 3.20 15.26 27.28
N ILE A 26 2.19 14.81 26.56
CA ILE A 26 1.79 13.40 26.56
C ILE A 26 2.66 12.69 25.55
N ASP A 27 3.54 11.83 26.06
CA ASP A 27 4.38 11.00 25.21
C ASP A 27 3.55 9.84 24.69
N ILE A 28 3.36 9.82 23.37
CA ILE A 28 2.68 8.74 22.67
C ILE A 28 3.68 8.02 21.79
N SER A 29 3.64 6.70 21.84
CA SER A 29 4.36 5.82 20.93
C SER A 29 3.41 4.83 20.28
N ALA A 30 3.53 4.66 18.98
CA ALA A 30 2.81 3.65 18.22
C ALA A 30 3.78 2.52 17.86
N LYS A 31 3.31 1.27 17.91
CA LYS A 31 4.09 0.10 17.50
C LYS A 31 3.29 -0.72 16.51
N ILE A 32 3.95 -1.18 15.46
CA ILE A 32 3.46 -2.16 14.51
C ILE A 32 4.52 -3.26 14.45
N GLN A 33 4.10 -4.51 14.63
CA GLN A 33 4.95 -5.69 14.57
C GLN A 33 4.33 -6.69 13.61
N ALA A 34 5.15 -7.21 12.69
CA ALA A 34 4.74 -8.28 11.80
C ALA A 34 4.95 -9.64 12.49
N HIS A 35 3.98 -10.52 12.32
CA HIS A 35 3.98 -11.90 12.81
C HIS A 35 3.61 -12.85 11.67
N SER A 36 3.86 -14.14 11.87
CA SER A 36 3.51 -15.17 10.88
C SER A 36 2.01 -15.25 10.57
N ASN A 37 1.15 -14.78 11.47
CA ASN A 37 -0.30 -14.77 11.34
C ASN A 37 -0.90 -13.38 11.05
N GLY A 38 -0.09 -12.37 10.72
CA GLY A 38 -0.55 -11.03 10.38
C GLY A 38 0.24 -9.93 11.09
N ILE A 39 -0.41 -8.79 11.35
CA ILE A 39 0.21 -7.67 12.07
C ILE A 39 -0.42 -7.50 13.45
N GLN A 40 0.41 -7.18 14.44
CA GLN A 40 0.00 -6.67 15.74
C GLN A 40 0.31 -5.17 15.81
N SER A 41 -0.65 -4.39 16.29
CA SER A 41 -0.48 -2.94 16.42
C SER A 41 -1.08 -2.43 17.73
N GLY A 42 -0.49 -1.38 18.27
CA GLY A 42 -0.96 -0.78 19.52
C GLY A 42 -0.32 0.58 19.78
N ILE A 43 -0.92 1.32 20.71
CA ILE A 43 -0.45 2.63 21.15
C ILE A 43 -0.12 2.54 22.63
N ASN A 44 1.03 3.08 23.03
CA ASN A 44 1.34 3.33 24.43
C ASN A 44 1.37 4.84 24.67
N TRP A 45 0.84 5.27 25.80
CA TRP A 45 0.87 6.66 26.24
C TRP A 45 1.44 6.77 27.65
N ASN A 46 2.19 7.83 27.90
CA ASN A 46 2.73 8.17 29.20
C ASN A 46 2.61 9.68 29.42
N TYR A 47 2.11 10.08 30.59
CA TYR A 47 2.00 11.48 30.97
C TYR A 47 1.93 11.63 32.49
N LYS A 48 2.30 12.82 32.99
CA LYS A 48 2.11 13.15 34.41
C LYS A 48 0.62 13.39 34.67
N SER A 49 -0.01 12.48 35.40
CA SER A 49 -1.42 12.62 35.77
C SER A 49 -1.63 13.92 36.56
N CYS A 50 -2.53 14.76 36.06
CA CYS A 50 -2.97 16.00 36.69
C CYS A 50 -4.51 16.01 36.64
N LYS A 51 -5.16 16.64 37.63
CA LYS A 51 -6.64 16.72 37.71
C LYS A 51 -7.32 17.18 36.41
N ASN A 52 -6.62 17.92 35.55
CA ASN A 52 -7.14 18.44 34.28
C ASN A 52 -7.09 17.45 33.11
N LEU A 53 -6.46 16.28 33.28
CA LEU A 53 -6.28 15.27 32.24
C LEU A 53 -7.05 13.97 32.52
N SER A 54 -7.79 13.85 33.62
CA SER A 54 -8.50 12.61 34.00
C SER A 54 -9.46 12.08 32.93
N ASN A 55 -9.98 12.95 32.06
CA ASN A 55 -10.90 12.56 30.99
C ASN A 55 -10.20 12.13 29.70
N ILE A 56 -8.88 12.32 29.59
CA ILE A 56 -8.13 11.96 28.38
C ILE A 56 -7.87 10.46 28.30
N ASP A 57 -7.79 9.78 29.44
CA ASP A 57 -7.65 8.32 29.51
C ASP A 57 -8.80 7.61 28.80
N ASN A 58 -10.00 8.19 28.79
CA ASN A 58 -11.14 7.63 28.07
C ASN A 58 -11.03 7.78 26.55
N ALA A 59 -10.21 8.71 26.06
CA ALA A 59 -10.06 8.96 24.62
C ALA A 59 -8.93 8.14 23.98
N PHE A 60 -7.97 7.64 24.76
CA PHE A 60 -6.88 6.83 24.22
C PHE A 60 -7.31 5.46 23.68
N PRO A 61 -8.27 4.74 24.30
CA PRO A 61 -8.81 3.51 23.73
C PRO A 61 -9.39 3.72 22.33
N ASP A 62 -10.13 4.82 22.11
CA ASP A 62 -10.69 5.12 20.79
C ASP A 62 -9.59 5.41 19.76
N LEU A 63 -8.52 6.09 20.18
CA LEU A 63 -7.30 6.30 19.38
C LEU A 63 -6.60 5.01 19.02
N GLU A 64 -6.46 4.10 19.98
CA GLU A 64 -5.85 2.80 19.76
C GLU A 64 -6.69 1.93 18.82
N ILE A 65 -8.01 1.87 19.02
CA ILE A 65 -8.92 1.12 18.14
C ILE A 65 -8.83 1.67 16.71
N TRP A 66 -8.85 2.99 16.55
CA TRP A 66 -8.72 3.61 15.23
C TRP A 66 -7.38 3.26 14.57
N PHE A 67 -6.27 3.34 15.32
CA PHE A 67 -4.95 3.00 14.82
C PHE A 67 -4.85 1.54 14.40
N GLN A 68 -5.36 0.61 15.23
CA GLN A 68 -5.37 -0.81 14.93
C GLN A 68 -6.18 -1.13 13.66
N LYS A 69 -7.35 -0.50 13.51
CA LYS A 69 -8.17 -0.64 12.29
C LYS A 69 -7.43 -0.12 11.06
N THR A 70 -6.82 1.06 11.17
CA THR A 70 -6.05 1.69 10.09
C THR A 70 -4.86 0.82 9.67
N ALA A 71 -4.10 0.32 10.64
CA ALA A 71 -2.96 -0.56 10.38
C ALA A 71 -3.41 -1.84 9.67
N LYS A 72 -4.51 -2.46 10.12
CA LYS A 72 -5.09 -3.65 9.50
C LYS A 72 -5.55 -3.38 8.06
N THR A 73 -6.30 -2.31 7.84
CA THR A 73 -6.77 -1.91 6.50
C THR A 73 -5.61 -1.68 5.55
N LEU A 74 -4.54 -1.02 6.00
CA LEU A 74 -3.34 -0.82 5.20
C LEU A 74 -2.64 -2.14 4.88
N ASN A 75 -2.49 -3.03 5.86
CA ASN A 75 -1.90 -4.35 5.65
C ASN A 75 -2.69 -5.19 4.65
N ASP A 76 -4.01 -5.21 4.77
CA ASP A 76 -4.89 -5.94 3.86
C ASP A 76 -4.82 -5.38 2.42
N TYR A 77 -4.73 -4.05 2.28
CA TYR A 77 -4.53 -3.41 0.98
C TYR A 77 -3.20 -3.81 0.37
N LEU A 78 -2.10 -3.66 1.10
CA LEU A 78 -0.76 -4.01 0.62
C LEU A 78 -0.67 -5.49 0.22
N TYR A 79 -1.26 -6.38 1.01
CA TYR A 79 -1.30 -7.81 0.68
C TYR A 79 -2.06 -8.07 -0.62
N LYS A 80 -3.22 -7.45 -0.82
CA LYS A 80 -4.00 -7.58 -2.05
C LYS A 80 -3.28 -6.98 -3.25
N SER A 81 -2.63 -5.83 -3.11
CA SER A 81 -1.85 -5.22 -4.18
C SER A 81 -0.71 -6.13 -4.61
N LEU A 82 0.04 -6.70 -3.66
CA LEU A 82 1.09 -7.67 -3.96
C LEU A 82 0.55 -8.94 -4.61
N GLN A 83 -0.60 -9.43 -4.14
CA GLN A 83 -1.26 -10.59 -4.75
C GLN A 83 -1.66 -10.30 -6.20
N ASN A 84 -2.25 -9.13 -6.46
CA ASN A 84 -2.66 -8.72 -7.81
C ASN A 84 -1.44 -8.57 -8.74
N GLU A 85 -0.37 -7.95 -8.26
CA GLU A 85 0.88 -7.82 -9.01
C GLU A 85 1.48 -9.19 -9.34
N TYR A 86 1.53 -10.10 -8.36
CA TYR A 86 2.00 -11.46 -8.59
C TYR A 86 1.15 -12.19 -9.64
N GLN A 87 -0.19 -12.11 -9.54
CA GLN A 87 -1.10 -12.71 -10.52
C GLN A 87 -0.92 -12.12 -11.91
N PHE A 88 -0.71 -10.81 -12.01
CA PHE A 88 -0.42 -10.14 -13.27
C PHE A 88 0.89 -10.65 -13.85
N VAL A 89 1.99 -10.65 -13.08
CA VAL A 89 3.33 -11.07 -13.55
C VAL A 89 3.31 -12.48 -14.15
N ILE A 90 2.56 -13.41 -13.55
CA ILE A 90 2.47 -14.79 -14.05
C ILE A 90 1.45 -14.99 -15.19
N SER A 91 0.64 -13.98 -15.50
CA SER A 91 -0.42 -14.08 -16.51
C SER A 91 0.13 -14.15 -17.94
N GLU A 92 -0.64 -14.77 -18.83
CA GLU A 92 -0.36 -14.74 -20.28
C GLU A 92 -0.36 -13.31 -20.84
N GLN A 93 -1.15 -12.41 -20.22
CA GLN A 93 -1.17 -11.01 -20.59
C GLN A 93 0.19 -10.33 -20.31
N SER A 94 0.77 -10.50 -19.12
CA SER A 94 2.11 -10.00 -18.81
C SER A 94 3.16 -10.58 -19.75
N GLN A 95 3.04 -11.86 -20.12
CA GLN A 95 3.94 -12.48 -21.11
C GLN A 95 3.79 -11.83 -22.49
N ALA A 96 2.56 -11.58 -22.95
CA ALA A 96 2.27 -10.93 -24.24
C ALA A 96 2.73 -9.46 -24.25
N GLU A 97 2.53 -8.71 -23.16
CA GLU A 97 3.03 -7.35 -22.98
C GLU A 97 4.56 -7.34 -22.99
N THR A 98 5.20 -8.23 -22.22
CA THR A 98 6.66 -8.41 -22.22
C THR A 98 7.20 -8.74 -23.60
N ILE A 99 6.53 -9.63 -24.33
CA ILE A 99 6.86 -10.01 -25.71
C ILE A 99 6.78 -8.80 -26.67
N THR A 100 5.73 -7.99 -26.51
CA THR A 100 5.44 -6.84 -27.36
C THR A 100 6.40 -5.69 -27.07
N GLU A 101 6.63 -5.39 -25.79
CA GLU A 101 7.59 -4.37 -25.33
C GLU A 101 9.05 -4.75 -25.62
N ASN A 102 9.41 -6.03 -25.55
CA ASN A 102 10.75 -6.47 -25.91
C ASN A 102 11.02 -6.53 -27.42
N GLU A 103 10.07 -6.05 -28.26
CA GLU A 103 10.14 -6.03 -29.72
C GLU A 103 10.97 -7.21 -30.25
N TYR A 104 10.42 -8.43 -30.19
CA TYR A 104 11.08 -9.69 -30.56
C TYR A 104 12.35 -9.48 -31.39
N ARG A 105 13.49 -9.42 -30.69
CA ARG A 105 14.81 -9.44 -31.30
C ARG A 105 15.13 -10.81 -31.84
N PHE A 106 14.18 -11.75 -31.98
CA PHE A 106 14.42 -13.10 -32.47
C PHE A 106 13.24 -13.65 -33.29
N THR A 107 13.52 -14.37 -34.39
CA THR A 107 12.52 -15.03 -35.25
C THR A 107 12.05 -16.38 -34.67
N ILE A 108 11.05 -17.02 -35.31
CA ILE A 108 10.55 -18.37 -34.94
C ILE A 108 11.65 -19.46 -34.95
N ASP A 109 12.75 -19.20 -35.67
CA ASP A 109 13.94 -20.06 -35.75
C ASP A 109 15.01 -19.73 -34.70
N ARG A 110 14.72 -18.85 -33.73
CA ARG A 110 15.62 -18.37 -32.67
C ARG A 110 16.81 -17.53 -33.15
N GLU A 111 16.73 -16.94 -34.35
CA GLU A 111 17.76 -16.06 -34.89
C GLU A 111 17.51 -14.59 -34.55
N PRO A 112 18.53 -13.77 -34.23
CA PRO A 112 18.31 -12.39 -33.84
C PRO A 112 17.68 -11.50 -34.93
N ALA A 113 16.43 -11.05 -34.76
CA ALA A 113 15.72 -10.09 -35.59
C ALA A 113 16.12 -8.64 -35.28
N PHE A 114 17.40 -8.31 -35.45
CA PHE A 114 17.81 -6.93 -35.59
C PHE A 114 17.35 -6.46 -36.98
N TYR A 115 16.45 -5.47 -37.05
CA TYR A 115 15.97 -4.81 -38.28
C TYR A 115 14.87 -5.53 -39.09
N LEU A 116 13.65 -5.62 -38.55
CA LEU A 116 12.46 -5.60 -39.41
C LEU A 116 12.14 -4.15 -39.79
N LYS A 117 12.82 -3.61 -40.81
CA LYS A 117 12.22 -2.52 -41.60
C LYS A 117 10.95 -3.07 -42.25
N PRO A 118 9.86 -2.29 -42.35
CA PRO A 118 8.61 -2.80 -42.88
C PRO A 118 8.81 -3.30 -44.32
N LEU A 119 8.55 -4.59 -44.57
CA LEU A 119 8.53 -5.20 -45.91
C LEU A 119 7.27 -4.79 -46.70
N VAL A 120 6.85 -3.53 -46.62
CA VAL A 120 5.66 -3.00 -47.32
C VAL A 120 6.05 -2.29 -48.63
N GLN A 121 7.27 -2.49 -49.16
CA GLN A 121 7.70 -1.86 -50.42
C GLN A 121 8.40 -2.78 -51.43
N SER A 122 8.28 -4.10 -51.29
CA SER A 122 8.76 -5.02 -52.32
C SER A 122 7.60 -5.88 -52.80
N GLY A 123 6.82 -5.35 -53.74
CA GLY A 123 5.72 -6.06 -54.39
C GLY A 123 6.18 -7.33 -55.09
N VAL A 124 6.08 -8.46 -54.40
CA VAL A 124 6.15 -9.78 -55.01
C VAL A 124 4.81 -10.46 -54.77
N ASN A 125 4.02 -10.52 -55.84
CA ASN A 125 2.80 -11.31 -55.90
C ASN A 125 3.15 -12.81 -55.78
N LEU A 126 2.43 -13.52 -54.91
CA LEU A 126 2.19 -14.95 -55.04
C LEU A 126 0.75 -15.14 -55.54
#